data_AF-A0A2E2FKG0-F1
#
_entry.id   AF-A0A2E2FKG0-F1
#
_cell.length_a   1.000
_cell.length_b   1.000
_cell.length_c   1.000
_cell.angle_alpha   90.00
_cell.angle_beta   90.00
_cell.angle_gamma   90.00
#
_symmetry.space_group_name_H-M   'P 1'
#
loop_
_entity.id
_entity.type
_entity.pdbx_description
1 polymer ?
#
loop_
_entity_poly.entity_id
_entity_poly.type
_entity_poly.pdbx_seq_one_letter_code
_entity_poly.pdbx_strand_id
1 'polypeptide(L)'
;MSFLGIIPARYGSTRLEGKPLVDINGKTMIQRVYERASQAFDEVYVATDDERIEKAVKAFGGNVVMTSQDHPTGTNRCLEALQIIQEKTGDKYDVVVNVQGDEPMVEPGQLKELMSAFEDETTVIATLVTPVKRLDDLFNEGEVFVTFDQNMYALYFSRSVIPHIRGTDRSKWLDVTTIYKHLGLYAYTKEALEEFAKMPVSHLESLESLEQLRWLESGKKMKVAITQYDSIPVDTIDDLERVRELVRLEEGPSLTE
;
A
#
# COMPACT_ATOMS: atom_id res chain seq x y z
N MET A 1 16.88 5.85 11.54
CA MET A 1 15.49 5.44 11.80
C MET A 1 15.35 3.95 11.54
N SER A 2 14.70 3.23 12.44
CA SER A 2 14.28 1.85 12.20
C SER A 2 12.89 1.81 11.59
N PHE A 3 12.70 0.95 10.59
CA PHE A 3 11.44 0.77 9.88
C PHE A 3 10.93 -0.65 10.08
N LEU A 4 9.63 -0.81 10.27
CA LEU A 4 8.93 -2.10 10.33
C LEU A 4 7.97 -2.20 9.16
N GLY A 5 8.13 -3.23 8.32
CA GLY A 5 7.14 -3.59 7.30
C GLY A 5 6.03 -4.44 7.91
N ILE A 6 4.77 -4.01 7.79
CA ILE A 6 3.62 -4.83 8.18
C ILE A 6 2.74 -5.04 6.96
N ILE A 7 2.43 -6.31 6.68
CA ILE A 7 1.56 -6.72 5.59
C ILE A 7 0.22 -7.18 6.18
N PRO A 8 -0.83 -6.33 6.23
CA PRO A 8 -2.14 -6.76 6.68
C PRO A 8 -2.78 -7.70 5.66
N ALA A 9 -3.22 -8.87 6.11
CA ALA A 9 -3.84 -9.88 5.26
C ALA A 9 -5.10 -10.47 5.92
N ARG A 10 -6.22 -10.46 5.19
CA ARG A 10 -7.52 -11.05 5.60
C ARG A 10 -7.93 -12.12 4.62
N TYR A 11 -8.53 -13.19 5.12
CA TYR A 11 -9.09 -14.23 4.25
C TYR A 11 -10.38 -13.79 3.55
N GLY A 12 -11.24 -13.07 4.29
CA GLY A 12 -12.55 -12.62 3.83
C GLY A 12 -12.50 -11.39 2.93
N SER A 13 -11.96 -11.53 1.71
CA SER A 13 -12.18 -10.56 0.64
C SER A 13 -13.47 -10.91 -0.11
N THR A 14 -14.38 -9.95 -0.25
CA THR A 14 -15.68 -10.14 -0.93
C THR A 14 -15.55 -10.34 -2.44
N ARG A 15 -14.46 -9.82 -3.04
CA ARG A 15 -14.20 -9.88 -4.49
C ARG A 15 -13.41 -11.12 -4.90
N LEU A 16 -12.59 -11.65 -4.00
CA LEU A 16 -11.77 -12.85 -4.23
C LEU A 16 -11.55 -13.58 -2.90
N GLU A 17 -12.32 -14.63 -2.64
CA GLU A 17 -12.21 -15.39 -1.38
C GLU A 17 -10.82 -16.02 -1.26
N GLY A 18 -10.18 -15.88 -0.08
CA GLY A 18 -8.85 -16.43 0.14
C GLY A 18 -7.75 -15.74 -0.68
N LYS A 19 -8.00 -14.50 -1.16
CA LYS A 19 -7.09 -13.69 -1.98
C LYS A 19 -5.60 -13.77 -1.56
N PRO A 20 -5.20 -13.64 -0.28
CA PRO A 20 -3.79 -13.75 0.10
C PRO A 20 -3.13 -15.10 -0.22
N LEU A 21 -3.93 -16.17 -0.34
CA LEU A 21 -3.47 -17.54 -0.54
C LEU A 21 -3.60 -18.03 -1.99
N VAL A 22 -4.07 -17.19 -2.91
CA VAL A 22 -4.16 -17.60 -4.32
C VAL A 22 -2.76 -17.82 -4.88
N ASP A 23 -2.64 -18.85 -5.72
CA ASP A 23 -1.38 -19.19 -6.37
C ASP A 23 -1.04 -18.20 -7.48
N ILE A 24 0.20 -17.74 -7.49
CA ILE A 24 0.79 -16.96 -8.57
C ILE A 24 2.07 -17.67 -8.95
N ASN A 25 2.00 -18.53 -9.98
CA ASN A 25 3.13 -19.31 -10.49
C ASN A 25 3.91 -20.04 -9.38
N GLY A 26 3.22 -20.84 -8.55
CA GLY A 26 3.84 -21.70 -7.54
C GLY A 26 4.13 -21.06 -6.17
N LYS A 27 3.82 -19.76 -6.00
CA LYS A 27 3.88 -19.07 -4.70
C LYS A 27 2.56 -18.40 -4.41
N THR A 28 2.15 -18.41 -3.14
CA THR A 28 0.96 -17.64 -2.72
C THR A 28 1.19 -16.14 -2.92
N MET A 29 0.11 -15.38 -3.15
CA MET A 29 0.19 -13.92 -3.24
C MET A 29 0.90 -13.31 -2.04
N ILE A 30 0.53 -13.72 -0.81
CA ILE A 30 1.13 -13.18 0.42
C ILE A 30 2.63 -13.50 0.52
N GLN A 31 3.06 -14.67 0.04
CA GLN A 31 4.48 -15.02 0.00
C GLN A 31 5.25 -14.07 -0.94
N ARG A 32 4.69 -13.75 -2.11
CA ARG A 32 5.34 -12.83 -3.06
C ARG A 32 5.49 -11.42 -2.50
N VAL A 33 4.43 -10.91 -1.85
CA VAL A 33 4.49 -9.61 -1.16
C VAL A 33 5.56 -9.65 -0.06
N TYR A 34 5.57 -10.69 0.76
CA TYR A 34 6.54 -10.85 1.85
C TYR A 34 7.98 -10.87 1.34
N GLU A 35 8.30 -11.74 0.37
CA GLU A 35 9.65 -11.87 -0.18
C GLU A 35 10.16 -10.58 -0.83
N ARG A 36 9.28 -9.81 -1.46
CA ARG A 36 9.64 -8.49 -2.03
C ARG A 36 9.82 -7.44 -0.94
N ALA A 37 8.92 -7.37 0.05
CA ALA A 37 9.05 -6.45 1.18
C ALA A 37 10.33 -6.71 1.98
N SER A 38 10.71 -7.97 2.20
CA SER A 38 11.94 -8.36 2.91
C SER A 38 13.24 -7.96 2.20
N GLN A 39 13.18 -7.48 0.95
CA GLN A 39 14.34 -6.88 0.27
C GLN A 39 14.50 -5.38 0.57
N ALA A 40 13.47 -4.75 1.16
CA ALA A 40 13.46 -3.34 1.55
C ALA A 40 13.56 -3.14 3.07
N PHE A 41 13.08 -4.10 3.87
CA PHE A 41 13.08 -4.01 5.33
C PHE A 41 13.90 -5.13 5.97
N ASP A 42 14.55 -4.83 7.08
CA ASP A 42 15.18 -5.85 7.93
C ASP A 42 14.12 -6.71 8.63
N GLU A 43 13.01 -6.10 9.07
CA GLU A 43 11.90 -6.75 9.75
C GLU A 43 10.58 -6.57 9.00
N VAL A 44 9.97 -7.69 8.60
CA VAL A 44 8.66 -7.74 7.94
C VAL A 44 7.78 -8.73 8.66
N TYR A 45 6.53 -8.36 8.94
CA TYR A 45 5.53 -9.24 9.55
C TYR A 45 4.25 -9.25 8.74
N VAL A 46 3.68 -10.42 8.51
CA VAL A 46 2.28 -10.54 8.08
C VAL A 46 1.39 -10.39 9.31
N ALA A 47 0.38 -9.53 9.24
CA ALA A 47 -0.62 -9.36 10.28
C ALA A 47 -1.94 -9.97 9.80
N THR A 48 -2.41 -11.03 10.45
CA THR A 48 -3.62 -11.75 10.03
C THR A 48 -4.49 -12.17 11.20
N ASP A 49 -5.75 -12.45 10.91
CA ASP A 49 -6.77 -13.01 11.81
C ASP A 49 -7.10 -14.47 11.46
N ASP A 50 -6.47 -15.02 10.42
CA ASP A 50 -6.81 -16.32 9.86
C ASP A 50 -5.64 -17.33 9.99
N GLU A 51 -5.91 -18.46 10.64
CA GLU A 51 -4.92 -19.52 10.85
C GLU A 51 -4.40 -20.15 9.55
N ARG A 52 -5.17 -20.11 8.45
CA ARG A 52 -4.72 -20.62 7.15
C ARG A 52 -3.63 -19.73 6.57
N ILE A 53 -3.79 -18.42 6.71
CA ILE A 53 -2.76 -17.44 6.32
C ILE A 53 -1.54 -17.59 7.24
N GLU A 54 -1.76 -17.70 8.55
CA GLU A 54 -0.68 -17.91 9.51
C GLU A 54 0.17 -19.15 9.17
N LYS A 55 -0.49 -20.28 8.90
CA LYS A 55 0.17 -21.53 8.51
C LYS A 55 0.95 -21.39 7.20
N ALA A 56 0.39 -20.71 6.20
CA ALA A 56 1.06 -20.48 4.93
C ALA A 56 2.32 -19.63 5.11
N VAL A 57 2.25 -18.57 5.91
CA VAL A 57 3.39 -17.68 6.20
C VAL A 57 4.51 -18.42 6.93
N LYS A 58 4.17 -19.19 7.97
CA LYS A 58 5.13 -20.03 8.68
C LYS A 58 5.77 -21.09 7.77
N ALA A 59 5.03 -21.64 6.80
CA ALA A 59 5.54 -22.68 5.91
C ALA A 59 6.67 -22.20 4.99
N PHE A 60 6.67 -20.91 4.58
CA PHE A 60 7.79 -20.31 3.85
C PHE A 60 8.81 -19.59 4.76
N GLY A 61 8.68 -19.72 6.09
CA GLY A 61 9.60 -19.14 7.06
C GLY A 61 9.41 -17.64 7.32
N GLY A 62 8.26 -17.07 6.94
CA GLY A 62 7.96 -15.66 7.21
C GLY A 62 7.51 -15.41 8.66
N ASN A 63 7.70 -14.18 9.12
CA ASN A 63 7.16 -13.73 10.41
C ASN A 63 5.68 -13.41 10.27
N VAL A 64 4.90 -13.83 11.26
CA VAL A 64 3.46 -13.59 11.29
C VAL A 64 2.99 -13.29 12.70
N VAL A 65 2.01 -12.40 12.80
CA VAL A 65 1.33 -12.04 14.04
C VAL A 65 -0.17 -12.17 13.87
N MET A 66 -0.80 -12.84 14.83
CA MET A 66 -2.24 -12.94 14.92
C MET A 66 -2.81 -11.62 15.49
N THR A 67 -3.84 -11.12 14.84
CA THR A 67 -4.54 -9.85 15.13
C THR A 67 -6.03 -10.11 15.21
N SER A 68 -6.78 -9.17 15.81
CA SER A 68 -8.22 -9.27 15.93
C SER A 68 -8.93 -9.29 14.57
N GLN A 69 -9.96 -10.12 14.49
CA GLN A 69 -10.90 -10.16 13.36
C GLN A 69 -11.79 -8.91 13.27
N ASP A 70 -11.94 -8.17 14.38
CA ASP A 70 -12.89 -7.06 14.50
C ASP A 70 -12.33 -5.72 13.99
N HIS A 71 -11.11 -5.70 13.45
CA HIS A 71 -10.52 -4.47 12.93
C HIS A 71 -11.30 -3.95 11.72
N PRO A 72 -11.63 -2.65 11.65
CA PRO A 72 -12.33 -2.10 10.50
C PRO A 72 -11.42 -1.96 9.27
N THR A 73 -10.13 -1.64 9.47
CA THR A 73 -9.21 -1.30 8.37
C THR A 73 -7.86 -2.01 8.50
N GLY A 74 -7.05 -1.94 7.45
CA GLY A 74 -5.66 -2.42 7.47
C GLY A 74 -4.78 -1.63 8.44
N THR A 75 -5.04 -0.32 8.59
CA THR A 75 -4.30 0.56 9.50
C THR A 75 -4.50 0.18 10.97
N ASN A 76 -5.74 -0.12 11.39
CA ASN A 76 -6.01 -0.62 12.75
C ASN A 76 -5.30 -1.96 13.02
N ARG A 77 -5.26 -2.83 12.01
CA ARG A 77 -4.52 -4.11 12.09
C ARG A 77 -3.01 -3.89 12.23
N CYS A 78 -2.43 -2.94 11.49
CA CYS A 78 -1.01 -2.60 11.63
C CYS A 78 -0.68 -2.06 13.03
N LEU A 79 -1.58 -1.28 13.63
CA LEU A 79 -1.38 -0.77 14.99
C LEU A 79 -1.34 -1.90 16.02
N GLU A 80 -2.30 -2.82 16.00
CA GLU A 80 -2.28 -3.97 16.92
C GLU A 80 -1.05 -4.86 16.67
N ALA A 81 -0.72 -5.13 15.40
CA ALA A 81 0.47 -5.89 15.05
C ALA A 81 1.75 -5.26 15.61
N LEU A 82 1.93 -3.93 15.48
CA LEU A 82 3.04 -3.21 16.10
C LEU A 82 3.09 -3.46 17.61
N GLN A 83 1.96 -3.33 18.31
CA GLN A 83 1.90 -3.51 19.76
C GLN A 83 2.30 -4.93 20.19
N ILE A 84 1.79 -5.95 19.51
CA ILE A 84 2.12 -7.35 19.79
C ILE A 84 3.59 -7.65 19.50
N ILE A 85 4.14 -7.13 18.39
CA ILE A 85 5.55 -7.32 18.03
C ILE A 85 6.44 -6.68 19.09
N GLN A 86 6.16 -5.44 19.51
CA GLN A 86 6.90 -4.74 20.56
C GLN A 86 6.85 -5.49 21.90
N GLU A 87 5.69 -6.04 22.27
CA GLU A 87 5.54 -6.82 23.50
C GLU A 87 6.35 -8.12 23.45
N LYS A 88 6.37 -8.82 22.31
CA LYS A 88 7.06 -10.11 22.15
C LYS A 88 8.58 -10.00 22.04
N THR A 89 9.05 -8.98 21.32
CA THR A 89 10.48 -8.84 20.96
C THR A 89 11.22 -7.88 21.89
N GLY A 90 10.51 -6.89 22.45
CA GLY A 90 11.12 -5.74 23.13
C GLY A 90 11.69 -4.69 22.16
N ASP A 91 11.62 -4.92 20.85
CA ASP A 91 12.16 -4.02 19.84
C ASP A 91 11.28 -2.77 19.67
N LYS A 92 11.90 -1.69 19.22
CA LYS A 92 11.23 -0.41 18.94
C LYS A 92 11.48 0.00 17.50
N TYR A 93 10.42 0.52 16.89
CA TYR A 93 10.42 0.97 15.51
C TYR A 93 9.99 2.43 15.47
N ASP A 94 10.74 3.24 14.75
CA ASP A 94 10.45 4.66 14.59
C ASP A 94 9.28 4.85 13.60
N VAL A 95 9.27 4.05 12.53
CA VAL A 95 8.29 4.13 11.44
C VAL A 95 7.73 2.75 11.12
N VAL A 96 6.42 2.68 10.94
CA VAL A 96 5.71 1.49 10.46
C VAL A 96 5.23 1.74 9.04
N VAL A 97 5.55 0.82 8.14
CA VAL A 97 5.10 0.83 6.74
C VAL A 97 4.00 -0.21 6.56
N ASN A 98 2.81 0.25 6.18
CA ASN A 98 1.70 -0.59 5.77
C ASN A 98 1.90 -1.00 4.30
N VAL A 99 2.35 -2.23 4.09
CA VAL A 99 2.58 -2.82 2.77
C VAL A 99 1.35 -3.62 2.37
N GLN A 100 0.67 -3.23 1.30
CA GLN A 100 -0.58 -3.87 0.91
C GLN A 100 -0.36 -5.35 0.55
N GLY A 101 -1.15 -6.24 1.17
CA GLY A 101 -1.06 -7.69 0.99
C GLY A 101 -1.53 -8.20 -0.37
N ASP A 102 -2.01 -7.31 -1.23
CA ASP A 102 -2.54 -7.59 -2.56
C ASP A 102 -1.76 -6.97 -3.71
N GLU A 103 -0.57 -6.46 -3.40
CA GLU A 103 0.40 -5.99 -4.40
C GLU A 103 1.56 -6.99 -4.51
N PRO A 104 1.36 -8.19 -5.08
CA PRO A 104 2.40 -9.21 -5.18
C PRO A 104 3.61 -8.75 -6.01
N MET A 105 3.48 -7.67 -6.77
CA MET A 105 4.51 -7.04 -7.60
C MET A 105 5.09 -5.77 -6.94
N VAL A 106 4.94 -5.61 -5.62
CA VAL A 106 5.50 -4.48 -4.88
C VAL A 106 7.02 -4.39 -5.11
N GLU A 107 7.50 -3.28 -5.68
CA GLU A 107 8.92 -3.13 -5.98
C GLU A 107 9.71 -2.67 -4.74
N PRO A 108 10.81 -3.34 -4.35
CA PRO A 108 11.59 -2.93 -3.18
C PRO A 108 12.10 -1.47 -3.25
N GLY A 109 12.35 -0.98 -4.46
CA GLY A 109 12.74 0.42 -4.70
C GLY A 109 11.66 1.41 -4.28
N GLN A 110 10.38 1.08 -4.51
CA GLN A 110 9.24 1.94 -4.17
C GLN A 110 9.06 2.08 -2.65
N LEU A 111 9.32 0.99 -1.91
CA LEU A 111 9.32 1.00 -0.45
C LEU A 111 10.46 1.86 0.10
N LYS A 112 11.65 1.82 -0.53
CA LYS A 112 12.79 2.67 -0.17
C LYS A 112 12.52 4.15 -0.45
N GLU A 113 11.89 4.47 -1.58
CA GLU A 113 11.46 5.85 -1.90
C GLU A 113 10.45 6.36 -0.87
N LEU A 114 9.50 5.53 -0.44
CA LEU A 114 8.57 5.88 0.63
C LEU A 114 9.30 6.15 1.96
N MET A 115 10.26 5.31 2.34
CA MET A 115 11.06 5.49 3.56
C MET A 115 11.90 6.77 3.52
N SER A 116 12.45 7.15 2.37
CA SER A 116 13.23 8.39 2.24
C SER A 116 12.44 9.67 2.55
N ALA A 117 11.10 9.62 2.51
CA ALA A 117 10.26 10.74 2.93
C ALA A 117 10.47 11.14 4.41
N PHE A 118 11.01 10.23 5.24
CA PHE A 118 11.32 10.43 6.65
C PHE A 118 12.75 10.92 6.90
N GLU A 119 13.54 11.18 5.86
CA GLU A 119 14.78 11.96 5.99
C GLU A 119 14.48 13.40 6.46
N ASP A 120 13.27 13.90 6.15
CA ASP A 120 12.68 15.07 6.76
C ASP A 120 12.08 14.67 8.13
N GLU A 121 12.74 15.07 9.22
CA GLU A 121 12.32 14.76 10.60
C GLU A 121 10.93 15.31 10.95
N THR A 122 10.37 16.21 10.15
CA THR A 122 9.00 16.73 10.34
C THR A 122 7.92 15.82 9.75
N THR A 123 8.31 14.80 8.96
CA THR A 123 7.39 13.83 8.37
C THR A 123 6.84 12.88 9.43
N VAL A 124 5.52 12.91 9.59
CA VAL A 124 4.79 12.00 10.50
C VAL A 124 4.02 10.90 9.75
N ILE A 125 3.54 11.20 8.54
CA ILE A 125 2.93 10.24 7.61
C ILE A 125 3.46 10.55 6.21
N ALA A 126 3.82 9.50 5.48
CA ALA A 126 4.13 9.60 4.06
C ALA A 126 3.32 8.58 3.25
N THR A 127 3.12 8.89 1.97
CA THR A 127 2.56 7.97 0.98
C THR A 127 3.28 8.12 -0.36
N LEU A 128 2.99 7.24 -1.30
CA LEU A 128 3.67 7.15 -2.58
C LEU A 128 2.72 7.50 -3.73
N VAL A 129 3.25 8.16 -4.75
CA VAL A 129 2.51 8.51 -5.97
C VAL A 129 3.36 8.18 -7.18
N THR A 130 2.70 7.85 -8.30
CA THR A 130 3.39 7.56 -9.57
C THR A 130 2.80 8.40 -10.69
N PRO A 131 3.62 8.86 -11.66
CA PRO A 131 3.12 9.52 -12.85
C PRO A 131 2.12 8.63 -13.60
N VAL A 132 1.00 9.20 -14.01
CA VAL A 132 0.09 8.53 -14.93
C VAL A 132 0.75 8.40 -16.29
N LYS A 133 0.97 7.16 -16.74
CA LYS A 133 1.65 6.86 -18.02
C LYS A 133 0.67 6.57 -19.15
N ARG A 134 -0.54 6.08 -18.84
CA ARG A 134 -1.54 5.67 -19.82
C ARG A 134 -2.73 6.60 -19.76
N LEU A 135 -3.22 7.00 -20.93
CA LEU A 135 -4.39 7.87 -21.02
C LEU A 135 -5.64 7.20 -20.42
N ASP A 136 -5.78 5.88 -20.60
CA ASP A 136 -6.91 5.10 -20.08
C ASP A 136 -7.01 5.16 -18.55
N ASP A 137 -5.89 5.34 -17.84
CA ASP A 137 -5.90 5.47 -16.39
C ASP A 137 -6.70 6.72 -15.97
N LEU A 138 -6.74 7.80 -16.79
CA LEU A 138 -7.54 9.01 -16.53
C LEU A 138 -9.07 8.77 -16.58
N PHE A 139 -9.50 7.60 -17.03
CA PHE A 139 -10.90 7.22 -17.14
C PHE A 139 -11.27 6.05 -16.22
N ASN A 140 -10.31 5.54 -15.45
CA ASN A 140 -10.52 4.45 -14.51
C ASN A 140 -11.00 5.00 -13.15
N GLU A 141 -12.22 4.66 -12.74
CA GLU A 141 -12.80 5.08 -11.46
C GLU A 141 -12.13 4.44 -10.23
N GLY A 142 -11.35 3.36 -10.45
CA GLY A 142 -10.53 2.74 -9.43
C GLY A 142 -9.29 3.57 -9.07
N GLU A 143 -8.82 4.41 -9.99
CA GLU A 143 -7.63 5.23 -9.79
C GLU A 143 -7.91 6.41 -8.86
N VAL A 144 -6.91 6.74 -8.04
CA VAL A 144 -6.96 7.85 -7.10
C VAL A 144 -5.93 8.87 -7.53
N PHE A 145 -6.38 10.07 -7.89
CA PHE A 145 -5.52 11.17 -8.31
C PHE A 145 -5.18 12.06 -7.14
N VAL A 146 -4.01 12.67 -7.20
CA VAL A 146 -3.47 13.46 -6.10
C VAL A 146 -2.76 14.70 -6.62
N THR A 147 -2.96 15.79 -5.90
CA THR A 147 -2.16 17.01 -6.04
C THR A 147 -1.40 17.27 -4.76
N PHE A 148 -0.23 17.88 -4.87
CA PHE A 148 0.64 18.19 -3.73
C PHE A 148 1.35 19.54 -3.94
N ASP A 149 1.80 20.14 -2.84
CA ASP A 149 2.49 21.43 -2.86
C ASP A 149 3.98 21.29 -3.23
N GLN A 150 4.69 22.42 -3.32
CA GLN A 150 6.11 22.46 -3.64
C GLN A 150 7.01 21.83 -2.58
N ASN A 151 6.49 21.59 -1.36
CA ASN A 151 7.20 20.93 -0.27
C ASN A 151 6.84 19.44 -0.16
N MET A 152 6.18 18.91 -1.19
CA MET A 152 5.75 17.52 -1.29
C MET A 152 4.72 17.12 -0.22
N TYR A 153 3.83 18.04 0.16
CA TYR A 153 2.67 17.70 0.99
C TYR A 153 1.40 17.56 0.15
N ALA A 154 0.66 16.46 0.35
CA ALA A 154 -0.60 16.24 -0.33
C ALA A 154 -1.59 17.39 -0.03
N LEU A 155 -2.17 17.94 -1.10
CA LEU A 155 -3.22 18.94 -1.04
C LEU A 155 -4.59 18.27 -1.01
N TYR A 156 -4.83 17.31 -1.90
CA TYR A 156 -6.08 16.56 -1.96
C TYR A 156 -5.92 15.25 -2.75
N PHE A 157 -6.69 14.24 -2.36
CA PHE A 157 -6.86 12.97 -3.08
C PHE A 157 -8.29 12.88 -3.59
N SER A 158 -8.50 12.40 -4.82
CA SER A 158 -9.83 12.25 -5.40
C SER A 158 -9.88 11.13 -6.42
N ARG A 159 -11.03 10.47 -6.55
CA ARG A 159 -11.31 9.60 -7.71
C ARG A 159 -11.56 10.40 -8.99
N SER A 160 -11.86 11.69 -8.86
CA SER A 160 -11.87 12.61 -9.99
C SER A 160 -10.45 12.97 -10.41
N VAL A 161 -10.20 13.03 -11.72
CA VAL A 161 -8.89 13.44 -12.25
C VAL A 161 -8.57 14.87 -11.82
N ILE A 162 -7.51 15.02 -11.04
CA ILE A 162 -6.98 16.30 -10.57
C ILE A 162 -5.48 16.43 -10.89
N PRO A 163 -4.99 17.63 -11.25
CA PRO A 163 -5.76 18.87 -11.43
C PRO A 163 -6.59 18.86 -12.72
N HIS A 164 -7.69 19.60 -12.74
CA HIS A 164 -8.43 19.83 -13.97
C HIS A 164 -7.66 20.78 -14.90
N ILE A 165 -7.53 20.42 -16.18
CA ILE A 165 -6.86 21.27 -17.18
C ILE A 165 -7.89 22.05 -18.00
N ARG A 166 -8.08 23.31 -17.63
CA ARG A 166 -9.06 24.20 -18.27
C ARG A 166 -8.75 24.39 -19.76
N GLY A 167 -9.78 24.25 -20.60
CA GLY A 167 -9.69 24.55 -22.03
C GLY A 167 -8.91 23.53 -22.86
N THR A 168 -8.53 22.39 -22.27
CA THR A 168 -7.85 21.29 -22.96
C THR A 168 -8.70 20.03 -22.88
N ASP A 169 -8.87 19.35 -24.01
CA ASP A 169 -9.53 18.05 -24.05
C ASP A 169 -8.77 17.01 -23.22
N ARG A 170 -9.49 16.16 -22.47
CA ARG A 170 -8.89 15.18 -21.56
C ARG A 170 -7.90 14.24 -22.27
N SER A 171 -8.13 13.93 -23.54
CA SER A 171 -7.22 13.09 -24.34
C SER A 171 -5.80 13.65 -24.50
N LYS A 172 -5.61 14.95 -24.24
CA LYS A 172 -4.31 15.64 -24.37
C LYS A 172 -3.72 16.05 -23.02
N TRP A 173 -4.34 15.66 -21.91
CA TRP A 173 -3.91 16.16 -20.59
C TRP A 173 -2.49 15.74 -20.23
N LEU A 174 -2.09 14.51 -20.59
CA LEU A 174 -0.74 13.99 -20.36
C LEU A 174 0.34 14.70 -21.21
N ASP A 175 -0.05 15.38 -22.30
CA ASP A 175 0.87 16.20 -23.10
C ASP A 175 1.14 17.57 -22.47
N VAL A 176 0.24 18.03 -21.58
CA VAL A 176 0.31 19.36 -20.96
C VAL A 176 1.05 19.33 -19.64
N THR A 177 0.79 18.33 -18.80
CA THR A 177 1.40 18.21 -17.47
C THR A 177 1.43 16.77 -17.00
N THR A 178 2.33 16.48 -16.08
CA THR A 178 2.30 15.25 -15.30
C THR A 178 1.08 15.26 -14.38
N ILE A 179 0.28 14.20 -14.48
CA ILE A 179 -0.78 13.86 -13.53
C ILE A 179 -0.25 12.72 -12.67
N TYR A 180 -0.54 12.76 -11.37
CA TYR A 180 -0.10 11.73 -10.43
C TYR A 180 -1.29 10.92 -9.94
N LYS A 181 -1.10 9.60 -9.91
CA LYS A 181 -1.98 8.67 -9.21
C LYS A 181 -1.32 8.18 -7.93
N HIS A 182 -2.14 7.91 -6.92
CA HIS A 182 -1.74 7.47 -5.58
C HIS A 182 -1.55 5.95 -5.57
N LEU A 183 -0.49 5.50 -4.91
CA LEU A 183 -0.24 4.09 -4.63
C LEU A 183 -0.57 3.85 -3.16
N GLY A 184 -1.36 2.80 -2.86
CA GLY A 184 -1.94 2.49 -1.55
C GLY A 184 -0.95 2.16 -0.42
N LEU A 185 0.30 2.58 -0.53
CA LEU A 185 1.36 2.40 0.45
C LEU A 185 1.48 3.59 1.38
N TYR A 186 1.60 3.32 2.67
CA TYR A 186 1.70 4.34 3.69
C TYR A 186 2.77 4.00 4.71
N ALA A 187 3.45 5.03 5.19
CA ALA A 187 4.41 4.94 6.27
C ALA A 187 4.02 5.96 7.35
N TYR A 188 4.10 5.55 8.61
CA TYR A 188 3.63 6.31 9.76
C TYR A 188 4.67 6.29 10.86
N THR A 189 4.89 7.40 11.55
CA THR A 189 5.44 7.30 12.91
C THR A 189 4.46 6.56 13.80
N LYS A 190 4.95 5.99 14.91
CA LYS A 190 4.08 5.30 15.89
C LYS A 190 2.93 6.20 16.36
N GLU A 191 3.23 7.44 16.72
CA GLU A 191 2.24 8.40 17.23
C GLU A 191 1.19 8.72 16.17
N ALA A 192 1.61 8.89 14.92
CA ALA A 192 0.70 9.17 13.82
C ALA A 192 -0.19 7.96 13.48
N LEU A 193 0.36 6.74 13.55
CA LEU A 193 -0.41 5.51 13.38
C LEU A 193 -1.48 5.37 14.47
N GLU A 194 -1.11 5.61 15.73
CA GLU A 194 -2.03 5.58 16.87
C GLU A 194 -3.14 6.63 16.77
N GLU A 195 -2.80 7.85 16.32
CA GLU A 195 -3.77 8.91 16.11
C GLU A 195 -4.71 8.55 14.96
N PHE A 196 -4.17 8.24 13.77
CA PHE A 196 -4.94 7.92 12.57
C PHE A 196 -5.94 6.78 12.81
N ALA A 197 -5.50 5.72 13.49
CA ALA A 197 -6.33 4.55 13.79
C ALA A 197 -7.53 4.85 14.71
N LYS A 198 -7.48 5.95 15.48
CA LYS A 198 -8.55 6.39 16.38
C LYS A 198 -9.45 7.47 15.77
N MET A 199 -9.07 8.03 14.63
CA MET A 199 -9.86 9.07 13.97
C MET A 199 -11.17 8.48 13.42
N PRO A 200 -12.31 9.15 13.66
CA PRO A 200 -13.57 8.74 13.05
C PRO A 200 -13.52 8.94 11.53
N VAL A 201 -14.37 8.20 10.83
CA VAL A 201 -14.59 8.42 9.40
C VAL A 201 -15.01 9.87 9.17
N SER A 202 -14.31 10.55 8.27
CA SER A 202 -14.53 11.97 8.01
C SER A 202 -15.51 12.18 6.84
N HIS A 203 -15.91 13.42 6.59
CA HIS A 203 -16.92 13.71 5.58
C HIS A 203 -16.39 13.41 4.17
N LEU A 204 -15.23 13.93 3.79
CA LEU A 204 -14.65 13.67 2.46
C LEU A 204 -14.24 12.20 2.30
N GLU A 205 -13.75 11.56 3.36
CA GLU A 205 -13.52 10.11 3.34
C GLU A 205 -14.80 9.35 2.96
N SER A 206 -15.95 9.68 3.57
CA SER A 206 -17.20 8.99 3.27
C SER A 206 -17.69 9.17 1.84
N LEU A 207 -17.38 10.32 1.22
CA LEU A 207 -17.79 10.64 -0.15
C LEU A 207 -16.89 9.99 -1.20
N GLU A 208 -15.57 10.04 -1.01
CA GLU A 208 -14.58 9.52 -1.96
C GLU A 208 -14.24 8.04 -1.70
N SER A 209 -14.60 7.52 -0.53
CA SER A 209 -14.14 6.22 -0.02
C SER A 209 -12.61 6.13 -0.02
N LEU A 210 -11.96 7.12 0.61
CA LEU A 210 -10.50 7.27 0.70
C LEU A 210 -10.08 7.62 2.13
N GLU A 211 -9.55 6.63 2.87
CA GLU A 211 -9.24 6.74 4.30
C GLU A 211 -8.29 7.90 4.62
N GLN A 212 -7.30 8.16 3.77
CA GLN A 212 -6.30 9.21 3.97
C GLN A 212 -6.89 10.61 4.05
N LEU A 213 -8.12 10.83 3.54
CA LEU A 213 -8.78 12.13 3.61
C LEU A 213 -9.13 12.52 5.04
N ARG A 214 -9.36 11.58 5.97
CA ARG A 214 -9.61 11.93 7.38
C ARG A 214 -8.43 12.67 8.00
N TRP A 215 -7.21 12.28 7.62
CA TRP A 215 -5.99 12.94 8.08
C TRP A 215 -5.93 14.38 7.57
N LEU A 216 -6.13 14.57 6.26
CA LEU A 216 -6.10 15.90 5.63
C LEU A 216 -7.23 16.81 6.15
N GLU A 217 -8.45 16.29 6.27
CA GLU A 217 -9.60 17.04 6.80
C GLU A 217 -9.40 17.49 8.25
N SER A 218 -8.58 16.78 9.03
CA SER A 218 -8.20 17.22 10.38
C SER A 218 -7.16 18.35 10.41
N GLY A 219 -6.80 18.90 9.24
CA GLY A 219 -5.83 19.99 9.08
C GLY A 219 -4.38 19.52 9.14
N LYS A 220 -4.14 18.21 9.04
CA LYS A 220 -2.79 17.63 9.10
C LYS A 220 -2.20 17.42 7.72
N LYS A 221 -0.87 17.35 7.69
CA LYS A 221 -0.10 17.20 6.46
C LYS A 221 0.33 15.75 6.27
N MET A 222 0.40 15.33 5.01
CA MET A 222 0.89 14.02 4.60
C MET A 222 1.96 14.23 3.54
N LYS A 223 3.17 13.71 3.78
CA LYS A 223 4.27 13.78 2.83
C LYS A 223 3.98 12.86 1.65
N VAL A 224 4.41 13.27 0.46
CA VAL A 224 4.30 12.53 -0.79
C VAL A 224 5.71 12.24 -1.29
N ALA A 225 6.00 10.98 -1.57
CA ALA A 225 7.16 10.57 -2.36
C ALA A 225 6.69 10.18 -3.77
N ILE A 226 7.52 10.43 -4.78
CA ILE A 226 7.25 10.03 -6.17
C ILE A 226 8.04 8.77 -6.47
N THR A 227 7.38 7.78 -7.08
CA THR A 227 8.02 6.59 -7.65
C THR A 227 7.83 6.54 -9.15
N GLN A 228 8.74 5.84 -9.84
CA GLN A 228 8.58 5.46 -11.25
C GLN A 228 8.05 4.04 -11.44
N TYR A 229 8.02 3.26 -10.36
CA TYR A 229 7.41 1.93 -10.35
C TYR A 229 5.89 2.09 -10.47
N ASP A 230 5.28 1.15 -11.19
CA ASP A 230 3.83 1.00 -11.26
C ASP A 230 3.53 -0.38 -10.70
N SER A 231 2.51 -0.50 -9.87
CA SER A 231 2.08 -1.77 -9.32
C SER A 231 0.66 -2.08 -9.78
N ILE A 232 0.35 -3.37 -9.88
CA ILE A 232 -0.98 -3.85 -10.23
C ILE A 232 -1.54 -4.55 -9.00
N PRO A 233 -2.43 -3.90 -8.24
CA PRO A 233 -3.13 -4.55 -7.14
C PRO A 233 -4.05 -5.64 -7.71
N VAL A 234 -4.15 -6.78 -7.02
CA VAL A 234 -4.96 -7.91 -7.48
C VAL A 234 -6.35 -7.87 -6.85
N ASP A 235 -7.30 -7.15 -7.43
CA ASP A 235 -8.66 -7.05 -6.89
C ASP A 235 -9.68 -7.97 -7.56
N THR A 236 -9.39 -8.37 -8.79
CA THR A 236 -10.25 -9.21 -9.62
C THR A 236 -9.48 -10.44 -10.14
N ILE A 237 -10.21 -11.37 -10.74
CA ILE A 237 -9.60 -12.51 -11.42
C ILE A 237 -8.76 -12.04 -12.62
N ASP A 238 -9.20 -11.00 -13.34
CA ASP A 238 -8.46 -10.46 -14.48
C ASP A 238 -7.13 -9.84 -14.04
N ASP A 239 -7.10 -9.15 -12.89
CA ASP A 239 -5.85 -8.65 -12.30
C ASP A 239 -4.91 -9.81 -11.92
N LEU A 240 -5.46 -10.89 -11.35
CA LEU A 240 -4.69 -12.07 -10.97
C LEU A 240 -4.03 -12.73 -12.19
N GLU A 241 -4.77 -12.90 -13.29
CA GLU A 241 -4.22 -13.46 -14.52
C GLU A 241 -3.15 -12.56 -15.14
N ARG A 242 -3.38 -11.24 -15.15
CA ARG A 242 -2.38 -10.27 -15.61
C ARG A 242 -1.10 -10.34 -14.79
N VAL A 243 -1.22 -10.42 -13.46
CA VAL A 243 -0.06 -10.58 -12.57
C VAL A 243 0.65 -11.91 -12.80
N ARG A 244 -0.07 -13.02 -13.00
CA ARG A 244 0.53 -14.32 -13.33
C ARG A 244 1.34 -14.27 -14.61
N GLU A 245 0.85 -13.57 -15.64
CA GLU A 245 1.57 -13.37 -16.89
C GLU A 245 2.86 -12.55 -16.67
N LEU A 246 2.76 -11.42 -15.99
CA LEU A 246 3.91 -10.55 -15.71
C LEU A 246 5.00 -11.27 -14.89
N VAL A 247 4.60 -11.97 -13.82
CA VAL A 247 5.52 -12.78 -13.01
C VAL A 247 6.21 -13.85 -13.86
N ARG A 248 5.48 -14.50 -14.77
CA ARG A 248 6.06 -15.52 -15.65
C ARG A 248 7.10 -14.91 -16.59
N LEU A 249 6.87 -13.69 -17.07
CA LEU A 249 7.81 -12.98 -17.93
C LEU A 249 9.07 -12.54 -17.16
N GLU A 250 8.93 -12.10 -15.91
CA GLU A 250 10.06 -11.71 -15.05
C GLU A 250 10.93 -12.89 -14.62
N GLU A 251 10.32 -14.00 -14.22
CA GLU A 251 11.03 -15.19 -13.73
C GLU A 251 11.60 -16.05 -14.88
N GLY A 252 11.18 -15.78 -16.12
CA GLY A 252 11.49 -16.58 -17.30
C GLY A 252 10.74 -17.91 -17.31
N PRO A 253 10.82 -18.70 -18.42
CA PRO A 253 10.28 -20.06 -18.41
C PRO A 253 10.99 -20.86 -17.34
N SER A 254 10.23 -21.48 -16.42
CA SER A 254 10.83 -22.39 -15.47
C SER A 254 11.47 -23.53 -16.27
N LEU A 255 12.78 -23.70 -16.11
CA LEU A 255 13.50 -24.86 -16.61
C LEU A 255 13.16 -26.06 -15.72
N THR A 256 11.89 -26.46 -15.69
CA THR A 256 11.43 -27.67 -15.00
C THR A 256 10.38 -28.36 -15.85
N GLU A 257 10.92 -29.28 -16.66
CA GLU A 257 10.35 -30.45 -17.36
C GLU A 257 9.34 -30.25 -18.50
#